data_AF-A0A7W1VXY8-F1
#
_entry.id   AF-A0A7W1VXY8-F1
#
_cell.length_a   1.000
_cell.length_b   1.000
_cell.length_c   1.000
_cell.angle_alpha   90.00
_cell.angle_beta   90.00
_cell.angle_gamma   90.00
#
_symmetry.space_group_name_H-M   'P 1'
#
loop_
_entity.id
_entity.type
_entity.pdbx_description
1 polymer ?
#
loop_
_entity_poly.entity_id
_entity_poly.type
_entity_poly.pdbx_seq_one_letter_code
_entity_poly.pdbx_strand_id
1 'polypeptide(L)' 'KEADLLKFFCEHPNRPLKREEVLLAVWGKDDFFLGRSMDVYVTKLRKYLKVDPGVVLETIHGVGYRFINMATNDNSSQ' A
#
# COMPACT_ATOMS: atom_id res chain seq x y z
N LYS A 1 -8.62 -9.73 -2.25
CA LYS A 1 -7.94 -8.66 -3.02
C LYS A 1 -7.67 -7.43 -2.16
N GLU A 2 -8.66 -6.82 -1.49
CA GLU A 2 -8.39 -5.75 -0.50
C GLU A 2 -7.46 -6.23 0.63
N ALA A 3 -7.77 -7.40 1.22
CA ALA A 3 -6.94 -7.99 2.27
C ALA A 3 -5.52 -8.30 1.77
N ASP A 4 -5.37 -8.86 0.57
CA ASP A 4 -4.07 -9.11 -0.06
C ASP A 4 -3.29 -7.81 -0.32
N LEU A 5 -3.98 -6.76 -0.78
CA LEU A 5 -3.39 -5.44 -1.00
C LEU A 5 -2.88 -4.84 0.31
N LEU A 6 -3.68 -4.89 1.37
CA LEU A 6 -3.27 -4.43 2.69
C LEU A 6 -2.09 -5.27 3.21
N LYS A 7 -2.15 -6.59 3.06
CA LYS A 7 -1.07 -7.49 3.47
C LYS A 7 0.24 -7.12 2.78
N PHE A 8 0.21 -6.93 1.46
CA PHE A 8 1.39 -6.53 0.69
C PHE A 8 1.97 -5.18 1.16
N PHE A 9 1.11 -4.21 1.45
CA PHE A 9 1.53 -2.94 2.05
C PHE A 9 2.16 -3.12 3.44
N CYS A 10 1.58 -3.97 4.29
CA CYS A 10 2.11 -4.29 5.62
C CYS A 10 3.42 -5.07 5.58
N GLU A 11 3.65 -5.90 4.55
CA GLU A 11 4.91 -6.62 4.32
C GLU A 11 6.04 -5.68 3.85
N HIS A 12 5.68 -4.51 3.30
CA HIS A 12 6.63 -3.49 2.83
C HIS A 12 6.33 -2.11 3.43
N PRO A 13 6.39 -1.95 4.76
CA PRO A 13 6.13 -0.68 5.41
C PRO A 13 7.27 0.32 5.15
N ASN A 14 6.94 1.60 5.19
CA ASN A 14 7.78 2.77 4.94
C ASN A 14 8.49 2.80 3.57
N ARG A 15 8.15 1.87 2.67
CA ARG A 15 8.74 1.78 1.32
C ARG A 15 7.82 2.38 0.26
N PRO A 16 8.34 3.17 -0.68
CA PRO A 16 7.58 3.57 -1.86
C PRO A 16 7.41 2.36 -2.81
N LEU A 17 6.16 1.96 -3.02
CA LEU A 17 5.79 0.86 -3.92
C LEU A 17 5.18 1.43 -5.20
N LYS A 18 5.64 0.92 -6.34
CA LYS A 18 5.10 1.33 -7.64
C LYS A 18 3.72 0.73 -7.86
N ARG A 19 2.88 1.42 -8.64
CA ARG A 19 1.56 0.91 -9.00
C ARG A 19 1.64 -0.45 -9.71
N GLU A 20 2.53 -0.57 -10.68
CA GLU A 20 2.78 -1.82 -11.42
C GLU A 20 3.16 -2.98 -10.49
N GLU A 21 4.03 -2.72 -9.50
CA GLU A 21 4.54 -3.73 -8.57
C GLU A 21 3.43 -4.25 -7.66
N VAL A 22 2.63 -3.34 -7.10
CA VAL A 22 1.47 -3.69 -6.26
C VAL A 22 0.43 -4.46 -7.08
N LEU A 23 0.18 -4.04 -8.32
CA LEU A 23 -0.75 -4.72 -9.22
C LEU A 23 -0.28 -6.14 -9.56
N LEU A 24 1.00 -6.31 -9.89
CA LEU A 24 1.61 -7.60 -10.16
C LEU A 24 1.59 -8.51 -8.92
N ALA A 25 1.90 -7.99 -7.72
CA ALA A 25 1.89 -8.79 -6.50
C ALA A 25 0.49 -9.28 -6.10
N VAL A 26 -0.52 -8.41 -6.21
CA VAL A 26 -1.88 -8.71 -5.72
C VAL A 26 -2.77 -9.36 -6.80
N TRP A 27 -2.59 -8.99 -8.07
CA TRP A 27 -3.40 -9.47 -9.19
C TRP A 27 -2.64 -10.27 -10.25
N GLY A 28 -1.30 -10.24 -10.26
CA GLY A 28 -0.48 -10.94 -11.26
C GLY A 28 -0.35 -10.22 -12.60
N LYS A 29 -0.87 -9.00 -12.72
CA LYS A 29 -0.84 -8.19 -13.94
C LYS A 29 -1.09 -6.71 -13.64
N ASP A 30 -0.49 -5.83 -14.43
CA ASP A 30 -0.54 -4.37 -14.31
C ASP A 30 -1.58 -3.72 -15.25
N ASP A 31 -2.79 -4.26 -15.25
CA ASP A 31 -3.84 -3.81 -16.15
C ASP A 31 -4.43 -2.45 -15.73
N PHE A 32 -4.76 -1.57 -16.70
CA PHE A 32 -5.31 -0.25 -16.41
C PHE A 32 -6.61 -0.31 -15.58
N PHE A 33 -7.47 -1.28 -15.88
CA PHE A 33 -8.72 -1.50 -15.13
C PHE A 33 -8.46 -1.94 -13.68
N LEU A 34 -7.38 -2.69 -13.45
CA LEU A 34 -6.97 -3.09 -12.11
C LEU A 34 -6.37 -1.92 -11.34
N GLY A 35 -5.63 -1.03 -12.01
CA GLY A 35 -5.17 0.23 -11.42
C GLY A 35 -6.32 1.05 -10.85
N ARG A 36 -7.41 1.21 -11.63
CA ARG A 36 -8.62 1.92 -11.17
C ARG A 36 -9.28 1.22 -9.97
N SER A 37 -9.31 -0.10 -9.97
CA SER A 37 -9.83 -0.89 -8.85
C SER A 37 -8.97 -0.74 -7.60
N MET A 38 -7.64 -0.78 -7.76
CA MET A 38 -6.66 -0.56 -6.68
C MET A 38 -6.85 0.81 -6.02
N ASP A 39 -7.02 1.90 -6.78
CA ASP A 39 -7.28 3.23 -6.20
C ASP A 39 -8.55 3.25 -5.32
N VAL A 40 -9.60 2.52 -5.69
CA VAL A 40 -10.82 2.37 -4.88
C VAL A 40 -10.52 1.61 -3.59
N TYR A 41 -9.77 0.50 -3.67
CA TYR A 41 -9.36 -0.26 -2.48
C TYR A 41 -8.45 0.57 -1.56
N VAL A 42 -7.47 1.28 -2.10
CA VAL A 42 -6.60 2.22 -1.35
C VAL A 42 -7.44 3.27 -0.61
N THR A 43 -8.46 3.83 -1.27
CA THR A 43 -9.37 4.81 -0.64
C THR A 43 -10.17 4.20 0.50
N LYS A 44 -10.63 2.94 0.36
CA LYS A 44 -11.33 2.21 1.43
C LYS A 44 -10.38 1.89 2.58
N LEU A 45 -9.21 1.34 2.29
CA LEU A 45 -8.16 1.04 3.27
C LEU A 45 -7.79 2.29 4.07
N ARG A 46 -7.61 3.44 3.44
CA ARG A 46 -7.39 4.71 4.15
C ARG A 46 -8.47 5.04 5.17
N LYS A 47 -9.75 4.79 4.85
CA LYS A 47 -10.85 5.05 5.79
C LYS A 47 -10.79 4.10 6.98
N TYR A 48 -10.46 2.83 6.75
CA TYR A 48 -10.27 1.86 7.83
C TYR A 48 -9.05 2.20 8.68
N LEU A 49 -7.92 2.51 8.06
CA LEU A 49 -6.67 2.86 8.73
C LEU A 49 -6.75 4.19 9.48
N LYS A 50 -7.68 5.08 9.13
CA LYS A 50 -7.92 6.34 9.85
C LYS A 50 -8.25 6.14 11.34
N VAL A 51 -8.69 4.95 11.75
CA VAL A 51 -8.92 4.61 13.17
C VAL A 51 -7.62 4.48 13.95
N ASP A 52 -6.50 4.21 13.28
CA ASP A 52 -5.19 4.03 13.90
C ASP A 52 -4.23 5.15 13.45
N PRO A 53 -3.81 6.06 14.35
CA PRO A 53 -2.92 7.15 14.00
C PRO A 53 -1.49 6.68 13.67
N GLY A 54 -1.14 5.43 13.98
CA GLY A 54 0.16 4.84 13.67
C GLY A 54 0.26 4.37 12.22
N VAL A 55 -0.83 4.27 11.47
CA VAL A 55 -0.81 3.73 10.11
C VAL A 55 -1.32 4.75 9.09
N VAL A 56 -0.48 5.10 8.12
CA VAL A 56 -0.82 6.09 7.09
C VAL A 56 -0.48 5.56 5.71
N LEU A 57 -1.49 5.52 4.83
CA LEU A 57 -1.28 5.15 3.43
C LEU A 57 -1.17 6.41 2.57
N GLU A 58 0.02 6.77 2.11
CA GLU A 58 0.28 7.93 1.25
C GLU A 58 0.29 7.58 -0.24
N THR A 59 -0.08 8.55 -1.08
CA THR A 59 0.03 8.44 -2.54
C THR A 59 1.16 9.35 -2.99
N ILE A 60 2.18 8.78 -3.63
CA ILE A 60 3.32 9.50 -4.16
C ILE A 60 3.07 9.71 -5.66
N HIS A 61 2.81 10.95 -6.05
CA HIS A 61 2.56 11.30 -7.45
C HIS A 61 3.77 10.91 -8.31
N GLY A 62 3.53 10.20 -9.42
CA GLY A 62 4.59 9.72 -10.31
C GLY A 62 5.33 8.45 -9.86
N VAL A 63 5.08 7.95 -8.65
CA VAL A 63 5.72 6.71 -8.14
C VAL A 63 4.67 5.64 -7.83
N GLY A 64 3.73 5.93 -6.94
CA GLY A 64 2.73 4.95 -6.49
C GLY A 64 2.22 5.21 -5.08
N TYR A 65 2.37 4.25 -4.19
CA TYR A 65 1.86 4.33 -2.82
C TYR A 65 2.94 3.99 -1.80
N ARG A 66 2.85 4.60 -0.61
CA ARG A 66 3.72 4.30 0.52
C ARG A 66 2.85 4.02 1.73
N PHE A 67 3.07 2.86 2.33
CA PHE A 67 2.41 2.49 3.58
C PHE A 67 3.33 2.82 4.74
N ILE A 68 2.98 3.80 5.55
CA ILE A 68 3.72 4.19 6.75
C ILE A 68 3.11 3.44 7.93
N ASN A 69 3.97 2.80 8.70
CA ASN A 69 3.60 2.20 9.97
C ASN A 69 4.55 2.72 11.05
N MET A 70 4.05 3.50 12.01
CA MET A 70 4.81 4.05 13.14
C MET A 70 5.10 2.99 14.22
N ALA A 71 4.42 1.84 14.19
CA ALA A 71 4.71 0.75 15.13
C ALA A 71 6.01 0.00 14.77
N THR A 72 6.46 0.09 13.53
CA THR A 72 7.71 -0.55 13.10
C THR A 72 8.89 0.32 13.50
N ASN A 73 9.30 0.22 14.77
CA ASN A 73 10.69 0.45 15.17
C ASN A 73 11.53 -0.66 14.52
N ASP A 74 11.72 -0.56 13.21
CA ASP A 74 12.60 -1.46 12.50
C ASP A 74 14.03 -1.02 12.77
N ASN A 75 14.57 -1.54 13.88
CA ASN A 75 15.99 -1.67 14.17
C ASN A 75 16.65 -2.65 13.17
N SER A 76 16.35 -2.59 11.87
CA SER A 76 17.22 -3.21 10.86
C SER A 76 18.45 -2.32 10.72
N SER A 77 19.30 -2.48 11.72
CA SER A 77 20.69 -2.07 11.72
C SER A 77 21.39 -2.70 10.52
N GLN A 78 22.19 -1.87 9.84
CA GLN A 78 23.38 -2.22 9.05
C GLN A 78 23.22 -3.01 7.76
#